data_AF-A0A022RDQ3-F1
#
_entry.id   AF-A0A022RDQ3-F1
#
_cell.length_a   1.000
_cell.length_b   1.000
_cell.length_c   1.000
_cell.angle_alpha   90.00
_cell.angle_beta   90.00
_cell.angle_gamma   90.00
#
_symmetry.space_group_name_H-M   'P 1'
#
loop_
_entity.id
_entity.type
_entity.pdbx_description
1 polymer ?
#
loop_
_entity_poly.entity_id
_entity_poly.type
_entity_poly.pdbx_seq_one_letter_code
_entity_poly.pdbx_strand_id
1 'polypeptide(L)' 'MEGALPILPPPDIRMIVDKTARYVVKNGPEFEQRIISSCQGTQNFSFLHSDDPYHAYYKHRISEARAATN' A
#
# COMPACT_ATOMS: atom_id res chain seq x y z
N MET A 1 -21.42 12.53 12.45
CA MET A 1 -20.98 11.17 12.06
C MET A 1 -21.06 11.10 10.54
N GLU A 2 -19.97 11.44 9.85
CA GLU A 2 -19.89 11.24 8.41
C GLU A 2 -18.62 10.41 8.18
N GLY A 3 -18.81 9.10 8.13
CA GLY A 3 -17.75 8.17 7.78
C GLY A 3 -17.29 8.50 6.38
N ALA A 4 -16.06 9.00 6.27
CA ALA A 4 -15.34 9.08 5.03
C ALA A 4 -15.50 7.72 4.35
N LEU A 5 -16.26 7.70 3.24
CA LEU A 5 -16.37 6.54 2.37
C LEU A 5 -14.94 6.02 2.17
N PRO A 6 -14.63 4.76 2.49
CA PRO A 6 -13.31 4.24 2.21
C PRO A 6 -13.19 4.39 0.71
N ILE A 7 -12.34 5.32 0.29
CA ILE A 7 -11.74 5.44 -1.02
C ILE A 7 -11.24 4.04 -1.37
N LEU A 8 -12.14 3.25 -1.96
CA LEU A 8 -11.86 1.88 -2.35
C LEU A 8 -10.94 2.04 -3.55
N PRO A 9 -9.66 1.66 -3.40
CA PRO A 9 -8.79 1.70 -4.56
C PRO A 9 -9.40 0.79 -5.63
N PRO A 10 -9.28 1.13 -6.92
CA PRO A 10 -9.72 0.25 -7.99
C PRO A 10 -9.15 -1.17 -7.82
N PRO A 11 -9.81 -2.20 -8.37
CA PRO A 11 -9.38 -3.59 -8.19
C PRO A 11 -7.91 -3.81 -8.52
N ASP A 12 -7.37 -3.09 -9.51
CA ASP A 12 -5.95 -3.04 -9.85
C ASP A 12 -5.07 -2.63 -8.66
N ILE A 13 -5.39 -1.52 -7.99
CA ILE A 13 -4.62 -1.05 -6.83
C ILE A 13 -4.70 -2.05 -5.68
N ARG A 14 -5.86 -2.66 -5.41
CA ARG A 14 -5.97 -3.68 -4.35
C ARG A 14 -5.04 -4.86 -4.61
N MET A 15 -4.95 -5.30 -5.87
CA MET A 15 -4.04 -6.38 -6.28
C MET A 15 -2.57 -5.97 -6.15
N ILE A 16 -2.23 -4.74 -6.54
CA ILE A 16 -0.86 -4.21 -6.39
C ILE A 16 -0.50 -4.06 -4.91
N VAL A 17 -1.39 -3.53 -4.07
CA VAL A 17 -1.19 -3.39 -2.62
C VAL A 17 -0.92 -4.76 -1.98
N ASP A 18 -1.74 -5.78 -2.27
CA ASP A 18 -1.55 -7.13 -1.74
C ASP A 18 -0.20 -7.72 -2.16
N LYS A 19 0.19 -7.54 -3.43
CA LYS A 19 1.48 -7.97 -3.95
C LYS A 19 2.61 -7.22 -3.23
N THR A 20 2.60 -5.89 -3.25
CA THR A 20 3.61 -5.05 -2.60
C THR A 20 3.72 -5.36 -1.11
N ALA A 21 2.60 -5.53 -0.40
CA ALA A 21 2.60 -5.84 1.02
C ALA A 21 3.34 -7.15 1.33
N ARG A 22 3.08 -8.22 0.57
CA ARG A 22 3.83 -9.48 0.71
C ARG A 22 5.31 -9.31 0.42
N TYR A 23 5.67 -8.54 -0.61
CA TYR A 23 7.07 -8.29 -0.95
C TYR A 23 7.77 -7.46 0.12
N VAL A 24 7.14 -6.43 0.67
CA VAL A 24 7.72 -5.58 1.73
C VAL A 24 7.84 -6.35 3.04
N VAL A 25 6.87 -7.18 3.41
CA VAL A 25 6.99 -8.04 4.60
C VAL A 25 8.13 -9.04 4.45
N LYS A 26 8.32 -9.61 3.25
CA LYS A 26 9.35 -10.62 2.99
C LYS A 26 10.76 -10.05 2.79
N ASN A 27 10.88 -8.92 2.10
CA ASN A 27 12.18 -8.30 1.76
C ASN A 27 12.57 -7.17 2.72
N GLY A 28 11.63 -6.67 3.52
CA GLY A 28 11.82 -5.56 4.42
C GLY A 28 11.38 -4.20 3.86
N PRO A 29 11.36 -3.17 4.72
CA PRO A 29 10.91 -1.82 4.40
C PRO A 29 11.82 -1.08 3.39
N GLU A 30 13.04 -1.56 3.16
CA GLU A 30 13.92 -1.03 2.11
C GLU A 30 13.32 -1.18 0.71
N PHE A 31 12.56 -2.26 0.50
CA PHE A 31 11.87 -2.49 -0.77
C PHE A 31 10.74 -1.48 -0.98
N GLU A 32 10.02 -1.13 0.09
CA GLU A 32 8.98 -0.09 0.06
C GLU A 32 9.57 1.25 -0.39
N GLN A 33 10.68 1.68 0.22
CA GLN A 33 11.35 2.94 -0.10
C GLN A 33 11.81 3.00 -1.57
N ARG A 34 12.30 1.87 -2.13
CA ARG A 34 12.64 1.83 -3.56
C ARG A 34 11.42 1.98 -4.47
N ILE A 35 10.30 1.35 -4.13
CA ILE A 35 9.08 1.47 -4.95
C ILE A 35 8.54 2.89 -4.86
N ILE A 36 8.52 3.49 -3.66
CA ILE A 36 8.11 4.90 -3.47
C ILE A 36 8.92 5.80 -4.42
N SER A 37 10.25 5.71 -4.38
CA SER A 37 11.13 6.53 -5.23
C SER A 37 10.98 6.24 -6.73
N SER A 38 10.84 4.97 -7.13
CA SER A 38 10.68 4.59 -8.54
C SER A 38 9.28 4.90 -9.09
N CYS A 39 8.27 5.01 -8.24
CA CYS A 39 6.87 5.12 -8.66
C CYS A 39 6.19 6.43 -8.25
N GLN A 40 6.95 7.46 -7.87
CA GLN A 40 6.43 8.80 -7.55
C GLN A 40 5.57 9.44 -8.67
N GLY A 41 5.68 8.95 -9.91
CA GLY A 41 4.90 9.44 -11.05
C GLY A 41 3.76 8.52 -11.51
N THR A 42 3.54 7.37 -10.86
CA THR A 42 2.63 6.34 -11.37
C THR A 42 1.36 6.28 -10.52
N GLN A 43 0.19 6.54 -11.13
CA GLN A 43 -1.12 6.39 -10.47
C GLN A 43 -1.38 4.98 -9.88
N ASN A 44 -0.62 3.98 -10.33
CA ASN A 44 -0.71 2.62 -9.82
C ASN A 44 -0.05 2.43 -8.44
N PHE A 45 0.77 3.38 -7.98
CA PHE A 45 1.51 3.34 -6.72
C PHE A 45 1.33 4.59 -5.88
N SER A 46 0.39 5.48 -6.24
CA SER A 46 0.03 6.64 -5.44
C SER A 46 -0.37 6.24 -4.01
N PHE A 47 -0.92 5.04 -3.78
CA PHE A 47 -1.15 4.55 -2.41
C PHE A 47 0.09 4.41 -1.53
N LEU A 48 1.31 4.37 -2.09
CA LEU A 48 2.54 4.36 -1.31
C LEU A 48 2.92 5.78 -0.85
N HIS A 49 2.46 6.80 -1.55
CA HIS A 49 2.70 8.18 -1.19
C HIS A 49 1.95 8.52 0.10
N SER A 50 2.64 9.15 1.04
CA SER A 50 2.05 9.62 2.30
C SER A 50 1.03 10.74 2.11
N ASP A 51 1.10 11.39 0.95
CA ASP A 51 0.21 12.48 0.51
C ASP A 51 -1.15 11.97 0.04
N ASP A 52 -1.21 10.70 -0.38
CA ASP A 52 -2.42 10.08 -0.90
C ASP A 52 -3.29 9.50 0.24
N PRO A 53 -4.61 9.69 0.17
CA PRO A 53 -5.51 9.13 1.18
C PRO A 53 -5.53 7.59 1.16
N TYR A 54 -5.13 6.96 0.05
CA TYR A 54 -5.01 5.50 -0.07
C TYR A 54 -3.87 4.91 0.79
N HIS A 55 -2.97 5.74 1.31
CA HIS A 55 -1.87 5.33 2.18
C HIS A 55 -2.35 4.63 3.46
N ALA A 56 -3.50 5.05 4.00
CA ALA A 56 -4.11 4.40 5.15
C ALA A 56 -4.48 2.93 4.87
N TYR A 57 -5.03 2.65 3.68
CA TYR A 57 -5.38 1.30 3.25
C TYR A 57 -4.12 0.44 3.04
N TYR A 58 -3.09 1.00 2.44
CA TYR A 58 -1.81 0.31 2.26
C TYR A 58 -1.18 -0.10 3.59
N LYS A 59 -1.10 0.83 4.56
CA LYS A 59 -0.59 0.55 5.91
C LYS A 59 -1.37 -0.58 6.60
N HIS A 60 -2.69 -0.57 6.48
CA HIS A 60 -3.52 -1.64 7.03
C HIS A 60 -3.17 -2.99 6.39
N ARG A 61 -3.02 -3.05 5.06
CA ARG A 61 -2.65 -4.28 4.34
C ARG A 61 -1.24 -4.78 4.65
N ILE A 62 -0.26 -3.90 4.83
CA ILE A 62 1.07 -4.27 5.33
C ILE A 62 0.97 -4.89 6.72
N SER A 63 0.19 -4.27 7.62
CA SER A 63 0.00 -4.77 8.98
C SER A 63 -0.64 -6.16 8.99
N GLU A 64 -1.69 -6.38 8.19
CA GLU A 64 -2.32 -7.70 8.04
C GLU A 64 -1.35 -8.74 7.45
N ALA A 65 -0.64 -8.39 6.38
CA ALA A 65 0.32 -9.30 5.74
C ALA A 65 1.47 -9.68 6.69
N ARG A 66 1.92 -8.73 7.51
CA ARG A 66 2.95 -8.95 8.53
C ARG A 66 2.42 -9.84 9.66
N ALA A 67 1.20 -9.61 10.12
CA ALA A 67 0.55 -10.43 11.14
C ALA A 67 0.32 -11.87 10.66
N ALA A 68 0.00 -12.07 9.38
CA ALA A 68 -0.20 -13.40 8.79
C ALA A 68 1.10 -14.21 8.60
N THR A 69 2.28 -13.59 8.73
CA THR A 69 3.59 -14.25 8.55
C THR A 69 4.21 -14.72 9.88
N ASN A 70 3.54 -14.49 11.02
CA ASN A 70 4.01 -14.84 12.37
C ASN A 70 3.13 -15.92 13.01
#